data_AF-A0A1Q7JEP5-F1
#
_entry.id   AF-A0A1Q7JEP5-F1
#
_cell.length_a   1.000
_cell.length_b   1.000
_cell.length_c   1.000
_cell.angle_alpha   90.00
_cell.angle_beta   90.00
_cell.angle_gamma   90.00
#
_symmetry.space_group_name_H-M   'P 1'
#
loop_
_entity.id
_entity.type
_entity.pdbx_description
1 polymer ?
#
loop_
_entity_poly.entity_id
_entity_poly.type
_entity_poly.pdbx_seq_one_letter_code
_entity_poly.pdbx_strand_id
1 'polypeptide(L)'
;MTTPLAEVDLRVGGRYRIHMQAPDGTLHRVTGTYQEVDPPRRLVYTWAWEEKPGEGETLVTVEFHDRGGRGPDWGLRLTYQ
;
A
#
# COMPACT_ATOMS: atom_id res chain seq x y z
N MET A 1 -6.72 -4.09 16.03
CA MET A 1 -5.61 -4.40 15.12
C MET A 1 -4.55 -3.33 15.31
N THR A 2 -3.28 -3.70 15.39
CA THR A 2 -2.14 -2.79 15.50
C THR A 2 -1.17 -3.01 14.34
N THR A 3 -0.26 -2.06 14.12
CA THR A 3 0.80 -2.15 13.10
C THR A 3 2.16 -2.04 13.79
N PRO A 4 2.68 -3.12 14.40
CA PRO A 4 3.93 -3.06 15.16
C PRO A 4 5.17 -2.80 14.29
N LEU A 5 5.11 -3.03 12.97
CA LEU A 5 6.19 -2.71 12.02
C LEU A 5 5.61 -2.10 10.74
N ALA A 6 6.22 -1.00 10.32
CA ALA A 6 6.05 -0.43 8.99
C ALA A 6 7.41 0.12 8.51
N GLU A 7 8.07 -0.62 7.63
CA GLU A 7 9.31 -0.22 6.96
C GLU A 7 8.98 0.22 5.55
N VAL A 8 9.49 1.38 5.14
CA VAL A 8 9.13 2.01 3.86
C VAL A 8 10.35 2.67 3.25
N ASP A 9 10.67 2.31 2.00
CA ASP A 9 11.57 3.03 1.11
C ASP A 9 10.74 3.62 -0.04
N LEU A 10 10.15 4.81 0.18
CA LEU A 10 9.17 5.43 -0.74
C LEU A 10 9.87 6.08 -1.94
N ARG A 11 10.26 5.25 -2.90
CA ARG A 11 10.78 5.64 -4.21
C ARG A 11 10.47 4.52 -5.21
N VAL A 12 10.49 4.81 -6.50
CA VAL A 12 10.35 3.77 -7.53
C VAL A 12 11.45 2.70 -7.34
N GLY A 13 11.03 1.43 -7.32
CA GLY A 13 11.86 0.27 -7.01
C GLY A 13 12.17 0.07 -5.53
N GLY A 14 11.76 0.99 -4.65
CA GLY A 14 11.88 0.87 -3.21
C GLY A 14 10.90 -0.16 -2.66
N ARG A 15 11.31 -0.86 -1.59
CA ARG A 15 10.53 -1.92 -0.97
C ARG A 15 9.85 -1.42 0.30
N TYR A 16 8.75 -2.07 0.65
CA TYR A 16 8.11 -1.87 1.95
C TYR A 16 7.81 -3.20 2.62
N ARG A 17 7.60 -3.13 3.94
CA ARG A 17 7.14 -4.25 4.75
C ARG A 17 6.22 -3.76 5.87
N ILE A 18 5.05 -4.39 5.99
CA ILE A 18 4.05 -4.07 7.00
C ILE A 18 3.72 -5.34 7.78
N HIS A 19 3.72 -5.24 9.10
CA HIS A 19 3.20 -6.28 9.99
C HIS A 19 1.90 -5.78 10.61
N MET A 20 0.83 -6.55 10.45
CA MET A 20 -0.49 -6.26 11.01
C MET A 20 -0.83 -7.30 12.06
N GLN A 21 -1.02 -6.87 13.31
CA GLN A 21 -1.34 -7.76 14.42
C GLN A 21 -2.82 -7.66 14.81
N ALA A 22 -3.53 -8.77 14.72
CA ALA A 22 -4.91 -8.90 15.16
C ALA A 22 -5.02 -8.95 16.72
N PRO A 23 -6.19 -8.67 17.31
CA PRO A 23 -6.36 -8.67 18.77
C PRO A 23 -6.08 -10.02 19.45
N ASP A 24 -6.22 -11.12 18.71
CA ASP A 24 -5.89 -12.48 19.15
C ASP A 24 -4.39 -12.80 19.11
N GLY A 25 -3.57 -11.83 18.65
CA GLY A 25 -2.12 -11.96 18.51
C GLY A 25 -1.66 -12.45 17.13
N THR A 26 -2.57 -12.86 16.24
CA THR A 26 -2.23 -13.31 14.89
C THR A 26 -1.50 -12.20 14.13
N LEU A 27 -0.37 -12.53 13.51
CA LEU A 27 0.48 -11.59 12.78
C LEU A 27 0.43 -11.87 11.27
N HIS A 28 -0.09 -10.91 10.51
CA HIS A 28 -0.10 -10.93 9.05
C HIS A 28 1.00 -10.03 8.49
N ARG A 29 1.82 -10.58 7.59
CA ARG A 29 2.97 -9.89 7.02
C ARG A 29 2.79 -9.68 5.53
N VAL A 30 2.97 -8.44 5.12
CA VAL A 30 2.87 -8.01 3.72
C VAL A 30 4.17 -7.33 3.33
N THR A 31 4.62 -7.62 2.11
CA THR A 31 5.69 -6.88 1.44
C THR A 31 5.26 -6.49 0.04
N GLY A 32 5.98 -5.55 -0.54
CA GLY A 32 5.77 -5.09 -1.89
C GLY A 32 6.87 -4.14 -2.34
N THR A 33 6.75 -3.73 -3.60
CA THR A 33 7.67 -2.81 -4.27
C THR A 33 6.86 -1.66 -4.88
N TYR A 34 7.31 -0.43 -4.69
CA TYR A 34 6.73 0.74 -5.35
C TYR A 34 7.13 0.75 -6.83
N GLN A 35 6.13 0.69 -7.71
CA GLN A 35 6.32 0.72 -9.16
C GLN A 35 6.20 2.14 -9.72
N GLU A 36 5.35 2.98 -9.11
CA GLU A 36 5.15 4.38 -9.49
C GLU A 36 4.95 5.23 -8.24
N VAL A 37 5.63 6.39 -8.17
CA VAL A 37 5.49 7.38 -7.09
C VAL A 37 5.40 8.77 -7.73
N ASP A 38 4.18 9.28 -7.92
CA ASP A 38 3.89 10.57 -8.55
C ASP A 38 3.05 11.45 -7.61
N PRO A 39 3.67 12.14 -6.63
CA PRO A 39 2.94 12.96 -5.68
C PRO A 39 2.40 14.25 -6.32
N PRO A 40 1.19 14.71 -5.95
CA PRO A 40 0.23 14.09 -5.02
C PRO A 40 -0.78 13.17 -5.73
N ARG A 41 -0.55 12.80 -6.99
CA ARG A 41 -1.59 12.32 -7.92
C ARG A 41 -1.76 10.82 -7.90
N ARG A 42 -0.66 10.06 -7.78
CA ARG A 42 -0.68 8.62 -8.06
C ARG A 42 0.41 7.84 -7.34
N LEU A 43 0.06 6.64 -6.90
CA LEU A 43 0.97 5.67 -6.31
C LEU A 43 0.60 4.28 -6.81
N VAL A 44 1.58 3.55 -7.37
CA VAL A 44 1.41 2.15 -7.79
C VAL A 44 2.41 1.31 -7.04
N TYR A 45 1.95 0.22 -6.43
CA TYR A 45 2.81 -0.71 -5.71
C TYR A 45 2.25 -2.12 -5.77
N THR A 46 3.13 -3.08 -5.57
CA THR A 46 2.74 -4.47 -5.48
C THR A 46 2.41 -4.87 -4.05
N TRP A 47 1.58 -5.91 -3.86
CA TRP A 47 1.16 -6.39 -2.55
C TRP A 47 1.21 -7.92 -2.52
N ALA A 48 2.02 -8.48 -1.63
CA ALA A 48 2.15 -9.92 -1.46
C ALA A 48 2.14 -10.33 0.02
N TRP A 49 1.43 -11.42 0.32
CA TRP A 49 1.42 -12.04 1.64
C TRP A 49 2.63 -12.95 1.80
N GLU A 50 3.43 -12.73 2.83
CA GLU A 50 4.65 -13.52 3.01
C GLU A 50 4.41 -14.91 3.54
N GLU A 51 3.31 -15.10 4.28
CA GLU A 51 2.88 -16.41 4.76
C GLU A 51 2.40 -17.32 3.61
N LYS A 52 2.23 -16.76 2.40
CA LYS A 52 1.61 -17.43 1.27
C LYS A 52 2.34 -17.17 -0.05
N PRO A 53 3.59 -17.63 -0.20
CA PRO A 53 4.46 -17.31 -1.34
C PRO A 53 4.00 -17.86 -2.71
N GLY A 54 2.81 -18.47 -2.81
CA GLY A 54 2.22 -18.97 -4.05
C GLY A 54 0.87 -18.35 -4.43
N GLU A 55 0.31 -17.46 -3.60
CA GLU A 55 -0.98 -16.79 -3.92
C GLU A 55 -0.83 -15.63 -4.91
N GLY A 56 0.39 -15.39 -5.41
CA GLY A 56 0.69 -14.33 -6.35
C GLY A 56 0.82 -12.96 -5.68
N GLU A 57 1.03 -11.97 -6.53
CA GLU A 57 1.25 -10.58 -6.14
C GLU A 57 0.13 -9.74 -6.76
N THR A 58 -0.52 -8.90 -5.96
CA THR A 58 -1.56 -7.99 -6.43
C THR A 58 -0.93 -6.66 -6.81
N LEU A 59 -1.29 -6.08 -7.96
CA LEU A 59 -0.89 -4.72 -8.29
C LEU A 59 -1.93 -3.73 -7.79
N VAL A 60 -1.55 -2.88 -6.84
CA VAL A 60 -2.41 -1.84 -6.27
C VAL A 60 -2.10 -0.50 -6.90
N THR A 61 -3.13 0.15 -7.44
CA THR A 61 -3.05 1.52 -7.94
C THR A 61 -3.93 2.42 -7.08
N VAL A 62 -3.34 3.52 -6.63
CA VAL A 62 -3.99 4.57 -5.86
C VAL A 62 -3.93 5.85 -6.67
N GLU A 63 -5.09 6.44 -6.96
CA GLU A 63 -5.21 7.73 -7.63
C GLU A 63 -5.90 8.73 -6.71
N PHE A 64 -5.33 9.93 -6.62
CA PHE A 64 -5.85 11.05 -5.86
C PHE A 64 -6.45 12.06 -6.83
N HIS A 65 -7.75 12.30 -6.70
CA HIS A 65 -8.48 13.26 -7.52
C HIS A 65 -8.90 14.47 -6.69
N ASP A 66 -8.64 15.67 -7.18
CA ASP A 66 -9.17 16.90 -6.58
C ASP A 66 -10.70 16.90 -6.75
N ARG A 67 -11.44 17.06 -5.66
CA ARG A 67 -12.91 17.14 -5.69
C ARG A 67 -13.46 18.55 -5.76
N GLY A 68 -12.60 19.58 -5.75
CA GLY A 68 -13.00 20.98 -5.86
C GLY A 68 -13.66 21.53 -4.60
N GLY A 69 -12.91 22.35 -3.86
CA GLY A 69 -13.36 23.09 -2.67
C GLY A 69 -12.21 23.91 -2.09
N ARG A 70 -12.48 24.92 -1.24
CA ARG A 70 -11.41 25.65 -0.51
C ARG A 70 -10.82 24.73 0.56
N GLY A 71 -9.98 23.78 0.16
CA GLY A 71 -9.29 22.81 1.03
C GLY A 71 -8.99 21.50 0.29
N PRO A 72 -8.08 20.66 0.81
CA PRO A 72 -7.73 19.37 0.20
C PRO A 72 -8.87 18.35 0.41
N ASP A 73 -9.92 18.41 -0.40
CA ASP A 73 -10.92 17.34 -0.51
C ASP A 73 -10.49 16.37 -1.62
N TRP A 74 -9.62 15.42 -1.27
CA TRP A 74 -9.09 14.43 -2.21
C TRP A 74 -9.99 13.18 -2.24
N GLY A 75 -10.38 12.76 -3.45
CA GLY A 75 -11.01 11.47 -3.69
C GLY A 75 -10.00 10.37 -3.97
N LEU A 76 -10.17 9.23 -3.32
CA LEU A 76 -9.34 8.04 -3.52
C LEU A 76 -10.01 7.09 -4.51
N ARG A 77 -9.32 6.72 -5.59
CA ARG A 77 -9.69 5.57 -6.43
C ARG A 77 -8.68 4.45 -6.23
N LEU A 78 -9.18 3.26 -5.90
CA LEU A 78 -8.38 2.06 -5.69
C LEU A 78 -8.73 1.03 -6.76
N THR A 79 -7.72 0.50 -7.44
CA THR A 79 -7.88 -0.65 -8.34
C THR A 79 -6.84 -1.72 -8.03
N TYR A 80 -7.25 -2.99 -8.16
CA TYR A 80 -6.44 -4.17 -7.93
C TYR A 80 -6.49 -5.08 -9.17
N GLN A 81 -5.35 -5.65 -9.54
CA GLN A 81 -5.18 -6.64 -10.61
C GLN A 81 -4.42 -7.85 -10.10
#